data_AF-A0A836TIH9-F1
#
_entry.id   AF-A0A836TIH9-F1
#
_cell.length_a   1.000
_cell.length_b   1.000
_cell.length_c   1.000
_cell.angle_alpha   90.00
_cell.angle_beta   90.00
_cell.angle_gamma   90.00
#
_symmetry.space_group_name_H-M   'P 1'
#
loop_
_entity.id
_entity.type
_entity.pdbx_description
1 polymer ?
#
loop_
_entity_poly.entity_id
_entity_poly.type
_entity_poly.pdbx_seq_one_letter_code
_entity_poly.pdbx_strand_id
1 'polypeptide(L)'
;MNFQDDLHAYILIGLCADANTPWLDLRIGELKTLAAIAAGDNDEILDGCEWVAQINDLPTARLKVYSCIAELVQIVEDLESDITLYQENLALMYGEETLQQAWSLFNQEAQYFGLNDLGANYEGSQMHQQLLAAYDKVRAPQLG
;
A
#
# COMPACT_ATOMS: atom_id res chain seq x y z
N MET A 1 -18.81 -1.92 8.25
CA MET A 1 -18.03 -1.56 9.45
C MET A 1 -17.15 -0.39 9.04
N ASN A 2 -17.28 0.78 9.67
CA ASN A 2 -16.48 1.96 9.30
C ASN A 2 -15.24 1.99 10.21
N PHE A 3 -14.07 1.61 9.68
CA PHE A 3 -12.81 1.66 10.40
C PHE A 3 -12.18 3.05 10.26
N GLN A 4 -11.61 3.55 11.36
CA GLN A 4 -10.83 4.79 11.36
C GLN A 4 -9.52 4.59 10.58
N ASP A 5 -9.11 5.62 9.85
CA ASP A 5 -8.02 5.51 8.87
C ASP A 5 -6.64 5.30 9.50
N ASP A 6 -6.42 5.84 10.70
CA ASP A 6 -5.16 5.72 11.44
C ASP A 6 -4.90 4.33 12.05
N LEU A 7 -5.88 3.43 12.00
CA LEU A 7 -5.72 2.08 12.55
C LEU A 7 -4.74 1.27 11.70
N HIS A 8 -3.85 0.53 12.36
CA HIS A 8 -2.91 -0.35 11.67
C HIS A 8 -3.61 -1.64 11.25
N ALA A 9 -3.44 -2.02 9.99
CA ALA A 9 -4.09 -3.18 9.40
C ALA A 9 -3.68 -4.49 10.10
N TYR A 10 -2.40 -4.62 10.46
CA TYR A 10 -1.89 -5.84 11.12
C TYR A 10 -2.61 -6.13 12.45
N ILE A 11 -2.99 -5.09 13.20
CA ILE A 11 -3.74 -5.24 14.46
C ILE A 11 -5.14 -5.78 14.18
N LEU A 12 -5.80 -5.26 13.15
CA LEU A 12 -7.19 -5.60 12.84
C LEU A 12 -7.34 -7.04 12.34
N ILE A 13 -6.35 -7.54 11.61
CA ILE A 13 -6.36 -8.91 11.09
C ILE A 13 -5.65 -9.92 12.02
N GLY A 14 -5.01 -9.45 13.10
CA GLY A 14 -4.26 -10.32 14.01
C GLY A 14 -2.95 -10.84 13.41
N LEU A 15 -2.35 -10.09 12.50
CA LEU A 15 -1.06 -10.41 11.89
C LEU A 15 0.08 -10.04 12.85
N CYS A 16 1.07 -10.92 12.95
CA CYS A 16 2.33 -10.63 13.61
C CYS A 16 3.32 -10.29 12.50
N ALA A 17 3.33 -9.03 12.09
CA ALA A 17 4.02 -8.60 10.88
C ALA A 17 5.55 -8.67 11.03
N ASP A 18 6.23 -8.94 9.92
CA ASP A 18 7.69 -8.89 9.87
C ASP A 18 8.19 -7.44 9.92
N ALA A 19 9.30 -7.23 10.63
CA ALA A 19 9.97 -5.94 10.66
C ALA A 19 10.40 -5.52 9.24
N ASN A 20 10.33 -4.22 8.97
CA ASN A 20 10.68 -3.62 7.67
C ASN A 20 9.82 -4.11 6.49
N THR A 21 8.64 -4.67 6.75
CA THR A 21 7.65 -4.91 5.71
C THR A 21 6.60 -3.82 5.71
N PRO A 22 6.05 -3.44 4.55
CA PRO A 22 4.97 -2.46 4.48
C PRO A 22 3.75 -2.83 5.33
N TRP A 23 3.53 -4.12 5.61
CA TRP A 23 2.48 -4.61 6.50
C TRP A 23 2.54 -4.08 7.94
N LEU A 24 3.75 -3.81 8.46
CA LEU A 24 3.91 -3.32 9.84
C LEU A 24 3.40 -1.88 9.99
N ASP A 25 3.59 -1.06 8.97
CA ASP A 25 3.26 0.36 8.97
C ASP A 25 1.95 0.66 8.20
N LEU A 26 1.35 -0.36 7.56
CA LEU A 26 0.14 -0.21 6.75
C LEU A 26 -1.05 0.20 7.65
N ARG A 27 -1.63 1.34 7.32
CA ARG A 27 -2.84 1.87 7.95
C ARG A 27 -4.07 1.66 7.08
N ILE A 28 -5.26 1.72 7.69
CA ILE A 28 -6.52 1.53 6.99
C ILE A 28 -6.75 2.61 5.92
N GLY A 29 -6.40 3.87 6.19
CA GLY A 29 -6.51 4.94 5.19
C GLY A 29 -5.68 4.62 3.95
N GLU A 30 -4.44 4.18 4.15
CA GLU A 30 -3.56 3.80 3.04
C GLU A 30 -4.10 2.59 2.27
N LEU A 31 -4.63 1.59 2.98
CA LEU A 31 -5.25 0.43 2.34
C LEU A 31 -6.49 0.83 1.50
N LYS A 32 -7.29 1.80 1.98
CA LYS A 32 -8.39 2.37 1.20
C LYS A 32 -7.87 3.09 -0.04
N THR A 33 -6.81 3.88 0.07
CA THR A 33 -6.15 4.53 -1.09
C THR A 33 -5.71 3.49 -2.12
N LEU A 34 -5.06 2.40 -1.68
CA LEU A 34 -4.66 1.31 -2.59
C LEU A 34 -5.87 0.63 -3.26
N ALA A 35 -6.98 0.47 -2.54
CA ALA A 35 -8.21 -0.08 -3.09
C ALA A 35 -8.86 0.88 -4.11
N ALA A 36 -8.87 2.18 -3.84
CA ALA A 36 -9.34 3.21 -4.77
C ALA A 36 -8.52 3.22 -6.07
N ILE A 37 -7.19 3.13 -5.97
CA ILE A 37 -6.28 2.99 -7.13
C ILE A 37 -6.63 1.75 -7.95
N ALA A 38 -6.84 0.62 -7.29
CA ALA A 38 -7.22 -0.64 -7.95
C ALA A 38 -8.62 -0.58 -8.59
N ALA A 39 -9.52 0.24 -8.05
CA ALA A 39 -10.86 0.47 -8.58
C ALA A 39 -10.89 1.50 -9.72
N GLY A 40 -9.87 2.35 -9.82
CA GLY A 40 -9.83 3.47 -10.78
C GLY A 40 -10.77 4.61 -10.42
N ASP A 41 -11.03 4.82 -9.13
CA ASP A 41 -11.87 5.92 -8.65
C ASP A 41 -11.01 7.15 -8.35
N ASN A 42 -10.94 8.09 -9.29
CA ASN A 42 -10.05 9.24 -9.21
C ASN A 42 -10.28 10.13 -7.98
N ASP A 43 -11.54 10.39 -7.62
CA ASP A 43 -11.87 11.24 -6.47
C ASP A 43 -11.35 10.58 -5.18
N GLU A 44 -11.61 9.28 -5.00
CA GLU A 44 -11.12 8.54 -3.84
C GLU A 44 -9.59 8.38 -3.84
N ILE A 45 -8.95 8.29 -5.02
CA ILE A 45 -7.49 8.26 -5.14
C ILE A 45 -6.89 9.57 -4.63
N LEU A 46 -7.41 10.71 -5.06
CA LEU A 46 -6.89 12.02 -4.68
C LEU A 46 -7.06 12.28 -3.18
N ASP A 47 -8.25 12.04 -2.63
CA ASP A 47 -8.53 12.14 -1.20
C ASP A 47 -7.60 11.22 -0.39
N GLY A 48 -7.44 9.98 -0.85
CA GLY A 48 -6.56 9.00 -0.22
C GLY A 48 -5.08 9.39 -0.28
N CYS A 49 -4.62 9.96 -1.39
CA CYS A 49 -3.24 10.44 -1.55
C CYS A 49 -2.96 11.66 -0.68
N GLU A 50 -3.92 12.59 -0.53
CA GLU A 50 -3.80 13.71 0.42
C GLU A 50 -3.69 13.22 1.86
N TRP A 51 -4.51 12.24 2.24
CA TRP A 51 -4.41 11.61 3.56
C TRP A 51 -3.04 10.96 3.78
N VAL A 52 -2.55 10.18 2.81
CA VAL A 52 -1.24 9.52 2.89
C VAL A 52 -0.10 10.53 3.04
N ALA A 53 -0.17 11.68 2.38
CA ALA A 53 0.86 12.74 2.48
C ALA A 53 1.01 13.32 3.90
N GLN A 54 0.01 13.14 4.77
CA GLN A 54 0.04 13.59 6.17
C GLN A 54 0.71 12.59 7.12
N ILE A 55 1.03 11.37 6.65
CA ILE A 55 1.70 10.34 7.44
C ILE A 55 3.20 10.65 7.55
N ASN A 56 3.66 11.02 8.75
CA ASN A 56 5.04 11.46 8.97
C ASN A 56 6.09 10.33 8.94
N ASP A 57 5.70 9.10 9.24
CA ASP A 57 6.59 7.95 9.43
C ASP A 57 6.64 7.00 8.22
N LEU A 58 5.98 7.34 7.11
CA LEU A 58 5.99 6.51 5.91
C LEU A 58 7.32 6.64 5.15
N PRO A 59 7.89 5.55 4.60
CA PRO A 59 9.11 5.63 3.82
C PRO A 59 9.00 6.60 2.63
N THR A 60 10.01 7.44 2.41
CA THR A 60 9.99 8.47 1.36
C THR A 60 9.74 7.91 -0.04
N ALA A 61 10.29 6.73 -0.36
CA ALA A 61 10.04 6.08 -1.65
C ALA A 61 8.55 5.72 -1.84
N ARG A 62 7.88 5.26 -0.77
CA ARG A 62 6.46 4.91 -0.76
C ARG A 62 5.59 6.16 -0.93
N LEU A 63 5.91 7.25 -0.22
CA LEU A 63 5.24 8.55 -0.38
C LEU A 63 5.35 9.08 -1.82
N LYS A 64 6.53 8.99 -2.44
CA LYS A 64 6.76 9.46 -3.80
C LYS A 64 5.86 8.76 -4.84
N VAL A 65 5.60 7.47 -4.66
CA VAL A 65 4.68 6.73 -5.55
C VAL A 65 3.28 7.32 -5.47
N TYR A 66 2.75 7.56 -4.26
CA TYR A 66 1.43 8.18 -4.10
C TYR A 66 1.37 9.60 -4.65
N SER A 67 2.40 10.43 -4.42
CA SER A 67 2.46 11.77 -5.00
C SER A 67 2.47 11.73 -6.53
N CYS A 68 3.21 10.79 -7.12
CA CYS A 68 3.24 10.61 -8.57
C CYS A 68 1.88 10.16 -9.12
N ILE A 69 1.19 9.24 -8.44
CA ILE A 69 -0.17 8.81 -8.81
C ILE A 69 -1.15 9.97 -8.76
N ALA A 70 -1.13 10.78 -7.69
CA ALA A 70 -2.00 11.94 -7.57
C ALA A 70 -1.79 12.95 -8.71
N GLU A 71 -0.53 13.18 -9.10
CA GLU A 71 -0.20 14.06 -10.22
C GLU A 71 -0.64 13.48 -11.57
N LEU A 72 -0.52 12.16 -11.78
CA LEU A 72 -1.05 11.49 -12.97
C LEU A 72 -2.58 11.65 -13.07
N VAL A 73 -3.31 11.44 -11.97
CA VAL A 73 -4.78 11.62 -11.92
C VAL A 73 -5.17 13.06 -12.26
N GLN A 74 -4.55 14.04 -11.59
CA GLN A 74 -4.82 15.46 -11.85
C GLN A 74 -4.54 15.85 -13.31
N ILE A 75 -3.45 15.35 -13.90
CA ILE A 75 -3.15 15.59 -15.31
C ILE A 75 -4.25 15.05 -16.22
N VAL A 76 -4.74 13.82 -15.98
CA VAL A 76 -5.82 13.24 -16.81
C VAL A 76 -7.13 14.01 -16.67
N GLU A 77 -7.44 14.53 -15.49
CA GLU A 77 -8.68 15.26 -15.23
C GLU A 77 -8.66 16.69 -15.77
N ASP A 78 -7.56 17.41 -15.57
CA ASP A 78 -7.43 18.82 -15.95
C ASP A 78 -7.14 19.02 -17.43
N LEU A 79 -6.39 18.10 -18.02
CA LEU A 79 -5.94 18.20 -19.39
C LEU A 79 -6.72 17.17 -20.21
N GLU A 80 -7.60 17.64 -21.11
CA GLU A 80 -8.07 16.88 -22.27
C GLU A 80 -6.91 16.50 -23.24
N SER A 81 -5.66 16.55 -22.75
CA SER A 81 -4.42 16.38 -23.48
C SER A 81 -3.86 14.98 -23.26
N ASP A 82 -3.00 14.55 -24.18
CA ASP A 82 -2.30 13.29 -24.05
C ASP A 82 -1.29 13.33 -22.88
N ILE A 83 -1.58 12.57 -21.82
CA ILE A 83 -0.74 12.40 -20.64
C ILE A 83 0.70 11.95 -20.96
N THR A 84 0.93 11.33 -22.13
CA THR A 84 2.28 10.96 -22.58
C THR A 84 3.21 12.16 -22.74
N LEU A 85 2.65 13.36 -22.99
CA LEU A 85 3.42 14.60 -23.10
C LEU A 85 4.11 15.01 -21.79
N TYR A 86 3.67 14.47 -20.65
CA TYR A 86 4.21 14.80 -19.33
C TYR A 86 5.20 13.76 -18.79
N GLN A 87 5.38 12.63 -19.50
CA GLN A 87 6.23 11.54 -19.03
C GLN A 87 7.67 11.97 -18.74
N GLU A 88 8.29 12.77 -19.62
CA GLU A 88 9.67 13.22 -19.42
C GLU A 88 9.82 14.09 -18.15
N ASN A 89 8.87 15.00 -17.92
CA ASN A 89 8.89 15.88 -16.75
C ASN A 89 8.65 15.09 -15.46
N LEU A 90 7.68 14.18 -15.47
CA LEU A 90 7.40 13.31 -14.32
C LEU A 90 8.60 12.40 -14.00
N ALA A 91 9.30 11.91 -15.03
CA ALA A 91 10.51 11.09 -14.84
C ALA A 91 11.64 11.88 -14.18
N LEU A 92 11.80 13.17 -14.54
CA LEU A 92 12.77 14.05 -13.88
C LEU A 92 12.41 14.35 -12.42
N MET A 93 11.12 14.44 -12.10
CA MET A 93 10.65 14.75 -10.73
C MET A 93 10.69 13.55 -9.79
N TYR A 94 10.18 12.39 -10.24
CA TYR A 94 9.98 11.22 -9.40
C TYR A 94 11.03 10.12 -9.60
N GLY A 95 11.76 10.16 -10.71
CA GLY A 95 12.63 9.08 -11.18
C GLY A 95 11.89 8.04 -12.00
N GLU A 96 12.61 7.37 -12.90
CA GLU A 96 12.02 6.39 -13.85
C GLU A 96 11.31 5.22 -13.14
N GLU A 97 11.94 4.66 -12.10
CA GLU A 97 11.38 3.53 -11.35
C GLU A 97 10.05 3.88 -10.66
N THR A 98 10.01 5.01 -9.96
CA THR A 98 8.79 5.51 -9.30
C THR A 98 7.69 5.78 -10.32
N LEU A 99 8.03 6.44 -11.43
CA LEU A 99 7.07 6.77 -12.48
C LEU A 99 6.51 5.50 -13.11
N GLN A 100 7.36 4.50 -13.40
CA GLN A 100 6.93 3.22 -13.96
C GLN A 100 5.98 2.48 -13.00
N GLN A 101 6.30 2.45 -11.70
CA GLN A 101 5.44 1.84 -10.69
C GLN A 101 4.10 2.57 -10.57
N ALA A 102 4.12 3.91 -10.51
CA ALA A 102 2.93 4.74 -10.46
C ALA A 102 2.04 4.53 -11.70
N TRP A 103 2.62 4.45 -12.90
CA TRP A 103 1.90 4.13 -14.13
C TRP A 103 1.24 2.76 -14.11
N SER A 104 1.96 1.73 -13.66
CA SER A 104 1.42 0.37 -13.59
C SER A 104 0.24 0.29 -12.61
N LEU A 105 0.29 1.03 -11.51
CA LEU A 105 -0.81 1.17 -10.56
C LEU A 105 -1.97 1.98 -11.13
N PHE A 106 -1.68 3.12 -11.76
CA PHE A 106 -2.66 4.01 -12.37
C PHE A 106 -3.45 3.35 -13.51
N ASN A 107 -2.81 2.47 -14.28
CA ASN A 107 -3.46 1.67 -15.33
C ASN A 107 -4.04 0.34 -14.83
N GLN A 108 -4.04 0.10 -13.51
CA GLN A 108 -4.49 -1.13 -12.86
C GLN A 108 -3.79 -2.42 -13.34
N GLU A 109 -2.59 -2.31 -13.91
CA GLU A 109 -1.75 -3.45 -14.33
C GLU A 109 -1.07 -4.12 -13.12
N ALA A 110 -0.80 -3.32 -12.09
CA ALA A 110 -0.37 -3.77 -10.77
C ALA A 110 -1.33 -3.21 -9.71
N GLN A 111 -1.36 -3.85 -8.55
CA GLN A 111 -2.19 -3.45 -7.42
C GLN A 111 -1.43 -3.69 -6.12
N TYR A 112 -1.82 -2.98 -5.05
CA TYR A 112 -1.31 -3.20 -3.68
C TYR A 112 0.23 -3.26 -3.59
N PHE A 113 0.91 -2.29 -4.22
CA PHE A 113 2.37 -2.30 -4.29
C PHE A 113 3.02 -2.38 -2.91
N GLY A 114 4.11 -3.15 -2.82
CA GLY A 114 4.85 -3.36 -1.58
C GLY A 114 4.20 -4.35 -0.60
N LEU A 115 2.92 -4.71 -0.77
CA LEU A 115 2.29 -5.76 0.03
C LEU A 115 2.59 -7.13 -0.58
N ASN A 116 3.31 -7.96 0.15
CA ASN A 116 3.45 -9.37 -0.22
C ASN A 116 2.17 -10.14 0.12
N ASP A 117 1.91 -11.23 -0.61
CA ASP A 117 0.86 -12.17 -0.26
C ASP A 117 1.16 -12.82 1.09
N LEU A 118 0.15 -12.82 1.96
CA LEU A 118 0.23 -13.40 3.30
C LEU A 118 -0.18 -14.87 3.30
N GLY A 119 -0.97 -15.35 2.34
CA GLY A 119 -1.57 -16.69 2.39
C GLY A 119 -2.67 -16.83 3.45
N ALA A 120 -3.35 -17.98 3.45
CA ALA A 120 -4.53 -18.23 4.28
C ALA A 120 -4.20 -18.36 5.78
N ASN A 121 -2.96 -18.74 6.13
CA ASN A 121 -2.50 -18.87 7.52
C ASN A 121 -1.27 -18.00 7.78
N TYR A 122 -1.16 -16.86 7.09
CA TYR A 122 -0.05 -15.92 7.22
C TYR A 122 1.33 -16.55 6.90
N GLU A 123 1.39 -17.49 5.96
CA GLU A 123 2.62 -18.12 5.48
C GLU A 123 3.62 -17.09 4.92
N GLY A 124 3.12 -15.98 4.40
CA GLY A 124 3.92 -14.85 3.93
C GLY A 124 4.56 -14.01 5.04
N SER A 125 4.32 -14.32 6.32
CA SER A 125 4.97 -13.65 7.45
C SER A 125 5.80 -14.62 8.30
N GLN A 126 7.12 -14.44 8.31
CA GLN A 126 8.03 -15.30 9.07
C GLN A 126 7.81 -15.17 10.57
N MET A 127 7.63 -13.94 11.06
CA MET A 127 7.33 -13.65 12.45
C MET A 127 6.02 -14.32 12.90
N HIS A 128 4.97 -14.28 12.07
CA HIS A 128 3.73 -14.97 12.38
C HIS A 128 3.90 -16.51 12.40
N GLN A 129 4.65 -17.09 11.45
CA GLN A 129 4.93 -18.52 11.49
C GLN A 129 5.73 -18.93 12.74
N GLN A 130 6.66 -18.10 13.21
CA GLN A 130 7.37 -18.34 14.47
C GLN A 130 6.44 -18.28 15.69
N LEU A 131 5.47 -17.35 15.70
CA LEU A 131 4.44 -17.27 16.74
C LEU A 131 3.61 -18.56 16.81
N LEU A 132 3.15 -19.05 15.65
CA LEU A 132 2.38 -20.30 15.58
C LEU A 132 3.22 -21.50 16.04
N ALA A 133 4.47 -21.61 15.60
CA ALA A 133 5.36 -22.69 16.02
C ALA A 133 5.67 -22.67 17.53
N ALA A 134 5.74 -21.48 18.14
CA ALA A 134 5.88 -21.35 19.59
C ALA A 134 4.59 -21.76 20.32
N TYR A 135 3.43 -21.36 19.79
CA TYR A 135 2.13 -21.74 20.33
C TYR A 135 1.92 -23.26 20.32
N ASP A 136 2.25 -23.94 19.23
CA ASP A 136 2.12 -25.39 19.10
C ASP A 136 2.95 -26.15 20.14
N LYS A 137 4.16 -25.66 20.46
CA LYS A 137 5.00 -26.25 21.51
C LYS A 137 4.38 -26.15 22.90
N VAL A 138 3.63 -25.08 23.18
CA VAL A 138 2.94 -24.88 24.47
C VAL A 138 1.67 -25.71 24.54
N ARG A 139 0.98 -25.91 23.42
CA ARG A 139 -0.27 -26.68 23.35
C ARG A 139 -0.05 -28.19 23.40
N ALA A 140 1.02 -28.71 22.79
CA ALA A 140 1.35 -30.14 22.80
C ALA A 140 1.36 -30.79 24.20
N PRO A 141 1.94 -30.19 25.27
CA PRO A 141 1.89 -30.77 26.61
C PRO A 141 0.55 -30.64 27.34
N GLN A 142 -0.45 -29.91 26.80
CA GLN A 142 -1.76 -29.74 27.43
C GLN A 142 -2.83 -30.72 26.89
N LEU A 143 -2.51 -31.47 25.83
CA LEU A 143 -3.40 -32.45 25.20
C LEU A 143 -3.03 -33.92 25.54
N GLY A 144 -2.19 -34.12 26.57
CA GLY A 144 -1.76 -35.44 27.06
C GLY A 144 -2.33 -35.78 28.43
#